data_AF-A0A415WAE1-F1
#
_entry.id   AF-A0A415WAE1-F1
#
_cell.length_a   1.000
_cell.length_b   1.000
_cell.length_c   1.000
_cell.angle_alpha   90.00
_cell.angle_beta   90.00
_cell.angle_gamma   90.00
#
_symmetry.space_group_name_H-M   'P 1'
#
loop_
_entity.id
_entity.type
_entity.pdbx_description
1 polymer ?
#
loop_
_entity_poly.entity_id
_entity_poly.type
_entity_poly.pdbx_seq_one_letter_code
_entity_poly.pdbx_strand_id
1 'polypeptide(L)'
;MTVWWITLFSTYFLCLFARMSGKYKYLKGERVFRANALFAGMACAVLIFVSGFRQGIGDTGTYRDLFEKVPASFFGFLTHPTIKTDSGFYAIVAFIKQCISSDSQKVLLCMAIVTIGLIFITYYKNTDMIEIAVFLFITSGCYLVTMNGVRQYLASAILFFCFPMIYKRQWKFYLPIVLLCSTIHQSALIFLLLYFVVDQPAWGNTTKGILFVGIFLFVTYPVTGPLLARALGETQYGNYKEVLISAGAGANMVRVFVMAVPVVLSYLGKDFLRGKEKYYNIMVNFSVINVIAILLATRYWIYARFNMYFSLYMILLLIWCIKYLFDERNEKIIYLMCMGFYALYYYYEMHISLGYGAGYHHFIKAIGIGL
;
A
#
# COMPACT_ATOMS: atom_id res chain seq x y z
N MET A 1 16.63 13.39 3.83
CA MET A 1 16.64 12.23 4.76
C MET A 1 16.08 12.54 6.13
N THR A 2 16.44 13.66 6.73
CA THR A 2 15.96 14.07 8.06
C THR A 2 14.44 14.03 8.20
N VAL A 3 13.70 14.53 7.21
CA VAL A 3 12.22 14.52 7.22
C VAL A 3 11.65 13.11 7.36
N TRP A 4 12.24 12.10 6.71
CA TRP A 4 11.76 10.72 6.77
C TRP A 4 11.93 10.10 8.16
N TRP A 5 13.10 10.28 8.78
CA TRP A 5 13.37 9.81 10.14
C TRP A 5 12.57 10.58 11.19
N ILE A 6 12.40 11.89 11.03
CA ILE A 6 11.51 12.70 11.88
C ILE A 6 10.07 12.19 11.75
N THR A 7 9.60 11.89 10.54
CA THR A 7 8.26 11.34 10.31
C THR A 7 8.11 9.99 11.01
N LEU A 8 9.07 9.07 10.83
CA LEU A 8 9.06 7.76 11.47
C LEU A 8 9.01 7.87 12.99
N PHE A 9 9.93 8.66 13.57
CA PHE A 9 10.04 8.83 15.02
C PHE A 9 8.79 9.51 15.60
N SER A 10 8.41 10.67 15.07
CA SER A 10 7.26 11.44 15.58
C SER A 10 5.96 10.64 15.48
N THR A 11 5.68 9.98 14.36
CA THR A 11 4.45 9.20 14.19
C THR A 11 4.45 7.95 15.07
N TYR A 12 5.59 7.27 15.25
CA TYR A 12 5.70 6.15 16.18
C TYR A 12 5.36 6.57 17.61
N PHE A 13 5.99 7.64 18.14
CA PHE A 13 5.74 8.09 19.51
C PHE A 13 4.33 8.64 19.71
N LEU A 14 3.78 9.38 18.73
CA LEU A 14 2.38 9.81 18.78
C LEU A 14 1.44 8.61 18.83
N CYS A 15 1.65 7.59 18.00
CA CYS A 15 0.86 6.37 18.03
C CYS A 15 1.07 5.54 19.32
N LEU A 16 2.28 5.53 19.88
CA LEU A 16 2.57 4.87 21.14
C LEU A 16 1.82 5.55 22.29
N PHE A 17 1.85 6.88 22.36
CA PHE A 17 1.03 7.64 23.31
C PHE A 17 -0.46 7.43 23.06
N ALA A 18 -0.89 7.30 21.81
CA ALA A 18 -2.26 6.95 21.47
C ALA A 18 -2.66 5.58 22.05
N ARG A 19 -1.80 4.57 21.94
CA ARG A 19 -2.01 3.25 22.55
C ARG A 19 -2.00 3.32 24.08
N MET A 20 -1.00 3.96 24.68
CA MET A 20 -0.88 4.07 26.14
C MET A 20 -2.05 4.80 26.80
N SER A 21 -2.60 5.82 26.13
CA SER A 21 -3.79 6.56 26.60
C SER A 21 -5.12 6.02 26.04
N GLY A 22 -5.07 4.85 25.41
CA GLY A 22 -6.24 4.16 24.87
C GLY A 22 -7.16 3.59 25.95
N LYS A 23 -8.42 3.33 25.57
CA LYS A 23 -9.45 2.79 26.47
C LYS A 23 -10.23 1.69 25.78
N TYR A 24 -10.68 0.71 26.56
CA TYR A 24 -11.68 -0.25 26.10
C TYR A 24 -13.04 0.41 25.99
N LYS A 25 -13.73 0.20 24.87
CA LYS A 25 -15.10 0.66 24.61
C LYS A 25 -15.98 -0.51 24.21
N TYR A 26 -17.24 -0.49 24.62
CA TYR A 26 -18.24 -1.43 24.13
C TYR A 26 -18.84 -0.90 22.82
N LEU A 27 -18.74 -1.68 21.76
CA LEU A 27 -19.28 -1.35 20.45
C LEU A 27 -20.10 -2.55 19.97
N LYS A 28 -21.42 -2.35 19.80
CA LYS A 28 -22.35 -3.41 19.36
C LYS A 28 -22.24 -4.71 20.18
N GLY A 29 -22.06 -4.59 21.49
CA GLY A 29 -21.92 -5.72 22.41
C GLY A 29 -20.51 -6.32 22.52
N GLU A 30 -19.56 -5.93 21.66
CA GLU A 30 -18.16 -6.39 21.74
C GLU A 30 -17.31 -5.38 22.53
N ARG A 31 -16.46 -5.89 23.44
CA ARG A 31 -15.43 -5.08 24.13
C ARG A 31 -14.24 -4.90 23.21
N VAL A 32 -14.03 -3.69 22.70
CA VAL A 32 -12.98 -3.37 21.72
C VAL A 32 -12.04 -2.31 22.28
N PHE A 33 -10.73 -2.53 22.16
CA PHE A 33 -9.74 -1.52 22.50
C PHE A 33 -9.72 -0.39 21.46
N ARG A 34 -9.64 0.86 21.92
CA ARG A 34 -9.48 2.05 21.06
C ARG A 34 -8.36 2.93 21.58
N ALA A 35 -7.32 3.09 20.78
CA ALA A 35 -6.27 4.08 21.01
C ALA A 35 -6.86 5.50 21.07
N ASN A 36 -6.21 6.42 21.77
CA ASN A 36 -6.65 7.81 21.86
C ASN A 36 -6.67 8.47 20.47
N ALA A 37 -7.86 8.95 20.10
CA ALA A 37 -8.10 9.51 18.77
C ALA A 37 -7.33 10.81 18.50
N LEU A 38 -7.02 11.60 19.53
CA LEU A 38 -6.28 12.85 19.38
C LEU A 38 -4.85 12.57 18.92
N PHE A 39 -4.10 11.77 19.68
CA PHE A 39 -2.72 11.42 19.33
C PHE A 39 -2.62 10.63 18.03
N ALA A 40 -3.56 9.71 17.79
CA ALA A 40 -3.66 8.99 16.52
C ALA A 40 -3.95 9.95 15.34
N GLY A 41 -4.86 10.91 15.53
CA GLY A 41 -5.17 11.94 14.55
C GLY A 41 -3.96 12.83 14.23
N MET A 42 -3.17 13.20 15.25
CA MET A 42 -1.92 13.95 15.06
C MET A 42 -0.90 13.14 14.25
N ALA A 43 -0.72 11.83 14.53
CA ALA A 43 0.17 10.98 13.74
C ALA A 43 -0.29 10.90 12.27
N CYS A 44 -1.59 10.73 12.03
CA CYS A 44 -2.17 10.76 10.69
C CYS A 44 -1.92 12.10 9.99
N ALA A 45 -2.09 13.22 10.70
CA ALA A 45 -1.83 14.56 10.17
C ALA A 45 -0.36 14.76 9.76
N VAL A 46 0.60 14.24 10.53
CA VAL A 46 2.03 14.27 10.17
C VAL A 46 2.29 13.50 8.86
N LEU A 47 1.72 12.30 8.72
CA LEU A 47 1.84 11.52 7.47
C LEU A 47 1.18 12.23 6.28
N ILE A 48 -0.01 12.80 6.47
CA ILE A 48 -0.69 13.57 5.43
C ILE A 48 0.14 14.80 5.04
N PHE A 49 0.70 15.51 6.02
CA PHE A 49 1.51 16.70 5.78
C PHE A 49 2.75 16.38 4.94
N VAL A 50 3.53 15.37 5.34
CA VAL A 50 4.76 15.01 4.63
C VAL A 50 4.46 14.46 3.23
N SER A 51 3.42 13.63 3.07
CA SER A 51 3.01 13.12 1.75
C SER A 51 2.41 14.23 0.87
N GLY A 52 1.59 15.11 1.45
CA GLY A 52 0.87 16.15 0.74
C GLY A 52 1.74 17.32 0.31
N PHE A 53 2.77 17.67 1.09
CA PHE A 53 3.74 18.74 0.79
C PHE A 53 5.05 18.25 0.17
N ARG A 54 5.10 16.98 -0.26
CA ARG A 54 6.28 16.40 -0.87
C ARG A 54 6.71 17.13 -2.15
N GLN A 55 8.01 17.10 -2.42
CA GLN A 55 8.63 17.54 -3.68
C GLN A 55 9.69 16.51 -4.09
N GLY A 56 9.76 16.19 -5.39
CA GLY A 56 10.84 15.34 -5.94
C GLY A 56 10.89 13.89 -5.41
N ILE A 57 9.75 13.29 -5.04
CA ILE A 57 9.68 11.89 -4.58
C ILE A 57 8.93 11.04 -5.60
N GLY A 58 9.57 9.98 -6.12
CA GLY A 58 8.97 9.08 -7.12
C GLY A 58 8.36 9.83 -8.31
N ASP A 59 7.22 9.35 -8.80
CA ASP A 59 6.51 9.92 -9.96
C ASP A 59 5.83 11.29 -9.68
N THR A 60 6.20 12.01 -8.60
CA THR A 60 5.57 13.29 -8.23
C THR A 60 5.62 14.33 -9.36
N GLY A 61 6.74 14.46 -10.07
CA GLY A 61 6.86 15.38 -11.22
C GLY A 61 5.84 15.05 -12.30
N THR A 62 5.78 13.78 -12.71
CA THR A 62 4.82 13.28 -13.69
C THR A 62 3.37 13.53 -13.30
N TYR A 63 3.02 13.38 -12.02
CA TYR A 63 1.68 13.69 -11.55
C TYR A 63 1.37 15.19 -11.59
N ARG A 64 2.33 16.06 -11.28
CA ARG A 64 2.14 17.52 -11.37
C ARG A 64 1.91 17.96 -12.81
N ASP A 65 2.74 17.48 -13.74
CA ASP A 65 2.58 17.73 -15.17
C ASP A 65 1.21 17.25 -15.68
N LEU A 66 0.76 16.09 -15.16
CA LEU A 66 -0.56 15.57 -15.45
C LEU A 66 -1.65 16.50 -14.92
N PHE A 67 -1.58 16.91 -13.65
CA PHE A 67 -2.59 17.78 -13.03
C PHE A 67 -2.70 19.13 -13.70
N GLU A 68 -1.57 19.71 -14.15
CA GLU A 68 -1.55 20.98 -14.87
C GLU A 68 -2.30 20.87 -16.21
N LYS A 69 -2.14 19.74 -16.92
CA LYS A 69 -2.83 19.46 -18.20
C LYS A 69 -4.32 19.15 -18.04
N VAL A 70 -4.81 18.76 -16.86
CA VAL A 70 -6.25 18.47 -16.66
C VAL A 70 -7.06 19.77 -16.69
N PRO A 71 -8.08 19.91 -17.56
CA PRO A 71 -8.96 21.07 -17.52
C PRO A 71 -9.68 21.20 -16.17
N ALA A 72 -9.87 22.43 -15.69
CA ALA A 72 -10.60 22.70 -14.45
C ALA A 72 -12.13 22.56 -14.61
N SER A 73 -12.64 22.32 -15.82
CA SER A 73 -14.05 22.06 -16.07
C SER A 73 -14.35 20.57 -15.97
N PHE A 74 -15.30 20.19 -15.12
CA PHE A 74 -15.74 18.80 -14.95
C PHE A 74 -16.25 18.15 -16.25
N PHE A 75 -16.84 18.89 -17.17
CA PHE A 75 -17.22 18.34 -18.48
C PHE A 75 -16.10 18.46 -19.53
N GLY A 76 -15.13 19.35 -19.30
CA GLY A 76 -14.01 19.57 -20.22
C GLY A 76 -13.01 18.41 -20.28
N PHE A 77 -12.96 17.52 -19.27
CA PHE A 77 -12.09 16.35 -19.32
C PHE A 77 -12.68 15.21 -20.17
N LEU A 78 -14.02 15.11 -20.28
CA LEU A 78 -14.71 14.04 -21.02
C LEU A 78 -14.49 14.13 -22.53
N THR A 79 -14.21 15.33 -23.04
CA THR A 79 -13.97 15.60 -24.46
C THR A 79 -12.48 15.66 -24.81
N HIS A 80 -11.58 15.44 -23.84
CA HIS A 80 -10.15 15.60 -24.06
C HIS A 80 -9.54 14.37 -24.77
N PRO A 81 -8.93 14.52 -25.97
CA PRO A 81 -8.56 13.40 -26.84
C PRO A 81 -7.47 12.47 -26.26
N THR A 82 -6.70 12.94 -25.27
CA THR A 82 -5.66 12.15 -24.57
C THR A 82 -6.14 11.46 -23.30
N ILE A 83 -7.37 11.70 -22.82
CA ILE A 83 -7.92 11.07 -21.61
C ILE A 83 -8.79 9.87 -22.02
N LYS A 84 -8.17 8.83 -22.58
CA LYS A 84 -8.87 7.58 -22.95
C LYS A 84 -8.83 6.50 -21.86
N THR A 85 -7.95 6.62 -20.88
CA THR A 85 -7.70 5.63 -19.80
C THR A 85 -7.75 6.30 -18.43
N ASP A 86 -8.16 5.58 -17.38
CA ASP A 86 -8.28 6.06 -15.99
C ASP A 86 -9.18 7.31 -15.78
N SER A 87 -10.28 7.40 -16.54
CA SER A 87 -11.19 8.56 -16.55
C SER A 87 -11.71 8.97 -15.16
N GLY A 88 -11.87 8.01 -14.25
CA GLY A 88 -12.28 8.28 -12.87
C GLY A 88 -11.22 9.04 -12.07
N PHE A 89 -9.93 8.74 -12.27
CA PHE A 89 -8.86 9.50 -11.64
C PHE A 89 -8.83 10.95 -12.14
N TYR A 90 -8.96 11.14 -13.45
CA TYR A 90 -9.02 12.48 -14.05
C TYR A 90 -10.26 13.27 -13.58
N ALA A 91 -11.41 12.61 -13.42
CA ALA A 91 -12.61 13.23 -12.85
C ALA A 91 -12.36 13.73 -11.42
N ILE A 92 -11.68 12.95 -10.58
CA ILE A 92 -11.30 13.36 -9.22
C ILE A 92 -10.38 14.58 -9.26
N VAL A 93 -9.36 14.58 -10.13
CA VAL A 93 -8.45 15.74 -10.29
C VAL A 93 -9.21 16.98 -10.76
N ALA A 94 -10.06 16.86 -11.78
CA ALA A 94 -10.86 17.96 -12.30
C ALA A 94 -11.79 18.54 -11.22
N PHE A 95 -12.45 17.67 -10.43
CA PHE A 95 -13.28 18.08 -9.31
C PHE A 95 -12.49 18.86 -8.25
N ILE A 96 -11.31 18.37 -7.85
CA ILE A 96 -10.44 19.08 -6.90
C ILE A 96 -10.01 20.43 -7.47
N LYS A 97 -9.64 20.50 -8.76
CA LYS A 97 -9.23 21.75 -9.41
C LYS A 97 -10.38 22.77 -9.46
N GLN A 98 -11.60 22.31 -9.71
CA GLN A 98 -12.78 23.15 -9.79
C GLN A 98 -13.22 23.68 -8.42
N CYS A 99 -13.25 22.81 -7.40
CA CYS A 99 -13.86 23.13 -6.11
C CYS A 99 -12.87 23.62 -5.05
N ILE A 100 -11.58 23.28 -5.16
CA ILE A 100 -10.58 23.55 -4.12
C ILE A 100 -9.49 24.48 -4.65
N SER A 101 -8.71 24.04 -5.65
CA SER A 101 -7.66 24.88 -6.26
C SER A 101 -7.04 24.23 -7.48
N SER A 102 -6.68 25.04 -8.47
CA SER A 102 -5.91 24.63 -9.65
C SER A 102 -4.44 24.32 -9.38
N ASP A 103 -3.92 24.67 -8.20
CA ASP A 103 -2.53 24.43 -7.80
C ASP A 103 -2.23 22.94 -7.59
N SER A 104 -1.17 22.45 -8.24
CA SER A 104 -0.79 21.03 -8.22
C SER A 104 -0.38 20.54 -6.84
N GLN A 105 0.15 21.41 -5.96
CA GLN A 105 0.48 21.04 -4.58
C GLN A 105 -0.80 20.75 -3.76
N LYS A 106 -1.83 21.59 -3.90
CA LYS A 106 -3.11 21.36 -3.22
C LYS A 106 -3.82 20.10 -3.73
N VAL A 107 -3.73 19.78 -5.02
CA VAL A 107 -4.22 18.50 -5.55
C VAL A 107 -3.51 17.32 -4.89
N LEU A 108 -2.18 17.38 -4.75
CA LEU A 108 -1.40 16.34 -4.05
C LEU A 108 -1.80 16.22 -2.58
N LEU A 109 -2.05 17.33 -1.88
CA LEU A 109 -2.51 17.34 -0.50
C LEU A 109 -3.88 16.67 -0.37
N CYS A 110 -4.84 16.98 -1.25
CA CYS A 110 -6.16 16.32 -1.26
C CYS A 110 -6.02 14.81 -1.48
N MET A 111 -5.19 14.38 -2.43
CA MET A 111 -4.94 12.96 -2.68
C MET A 111 -4.30 12.27 -1.47
N ALA A 112 -3.37 12.95 -0.78
CA ALA A 112 -2.72 12.44 0.43
C ALA A 112 -3.73 12.30 1.58
N ILE A 113 -4.60 13.29 1.80
CA ILE A 113 -5.67 13.25 2.82
C ILE A 113 -6.54 12.01 2.64
N VAL A 114 -7.02 11.76 1.42
CA VAL A 114 -7.89 10.62 1.12
C VAL A 114 -7.11 9.30 1.27
N THR A 115 -5.97 9.18 0.61
CA THR A 115 -5.21 7.92 0.56
C THR A 115 -4.68 7.52 1.94
N ILE A 116 -3.93 8.41 2.60
CA ILE A 116 -3.35 8.13 3.92
C ILE A 116 -4.44 8.06 4.98
N GLY A 117 -5.45 8.93 4.92
CA GLY A 117 -6.56 8.91 5.86
C GLY A 117 -7.30 7.58 5.86
N LEU A 118 -7.66 7.05 4.68
CA LEU A 118 -8.33 5.74 4.57
C LEU A 118 -7.47 4.59 5.08
N ILE A 119 -6.17 4.56 4.74
CA ILE A 119 -5.22 3.55 5.25
C ILE A 119 -5.12 3.63 6.77
N PHE A 120 -4.89 4.83 7.32
CA PHE A 120 -4.71 5.04 8.75
C PHE A 120 -5.97 4.67 9.54
N ILE A 121 -7.16 5.09 9.09
CA ILE A 121 -8.43 4.73 9.72
C ILE A 121 -8.61 3.21 9.71
N THR A 122 -8.18 2.53 8.65
CA THR A 122 -8.26 1.07 8.56
C THR A 122 -7.36 0.40 9.60
N TYR A 123 -6.12 0.85 9.78
CA TYR A 123 -5.27 0.34 10.86
C TYR A 123 -5.85 0.66 12.24
N TYR A 124 -6.22 1.92 12.49
CA TYR A 124 -6.82 2.35 13.75
C TYR A 124 -8.06 1.55 14.14
N LYS A 125 -8.80 1.04 13.13
CA LYS A 125 -9.99 0.23 13.37
C LYS A 125 -9.71 -1.25 13.66
N ASN A 126 -8.59 -1.79 13.17
CA ASN A 126 -8.34 -3.24 13.07
C ASN A 126 -7.10 -3.73 13.85
N THR A 127 -6.41 -2.86 14.60
CA THR A 127 -5.34 -3.26 15.52
C THR A 127 -5.35 -2.42 16.79
N ASP A 128 -4.91 -3.01 17.91
CA ASP A 128 -4.61 -2.31 19.16
C ASP A 128 -3.15 -1.81 19.24
N MET A 129 -2.27 -2.29 18.36
CA MET A 129 -0.87 -1.91 18.22
C MET A 129 -0.68 -0.91 17.07
N ILE A 130 -1.33 0.25 17.17
CA ILE A 130 -1.35 1.25 16.11
C ILE A 130 0.05 1.82 15.80
N GLU A 131 0.92 1.91 16.81
CA GLU A 131 2.32 2.31 16.69
C GLU A 131 3.12 1.35 15.82
N ILE A 132 2.92 0.03 15.96
CA ILE A 132 3.58 -0.95 15.09
C ILE A 132 2.99 -0.92 13.69
N ALA A 133 1.67 -0.75 13.54
CA ALA A 133 1.07 -0.62 12.21
C ALA A 133 1.66 0.56 11.43
N VAL A 134 1.76 1.72 12.06
CA VAL A 134 2.32 2.93 11.43
C VAL A 134 3.82 2.80 11.21
N PHE A 135 4.56 2.26 12.19
CA PHE A 135 5.98 1.98 12.05
C PHE A 135 6.25 1.07 10.85
N LEU A 136 5.56 -0.08 10.75
CA LEU A 136 5.69 -1.02 9.64
C LEU A 136 5.20 -0.43 8.33
N PHE A 137 4.15 0.39 8.33
CA PHE A 137 3.68 1.09 7.13
C PHE A 137 4.76 2.00 6.52
N ILE A 138 5.55 2.68 7.34
CA ILE A 138 6.68 3.49 6.88
C ILE A 138 7.86 2.59 6.49
N THR A 139 8.29 1.73 7.41
CA THR A 139 9.56 0.98 7.28
C THR A 139 9.52 -0.15 6.25
N SER A 140 8.35 -0.71 5.93
CA SER A 140 8.18 -1.63 4.80
C SER A 140 8.21 -0.93 3.43
N GLY A 141 8.25 0.40 3.41
CA GLY A 141 8.22 1.22 2.20
C GLY A 141 6.82 1.58 1.73
N CYS A 142 5.74 0.98 2.27
CA CYS A 142 4.37 1.22 1.80
C CYS A 142 4.00 2.71 1.79
N TYR A 143 4.39 3.47 2.82
CA TYR A 143 4.16 4.92 2.89
C TYR A 143 4.82 5.67 1.72
N LEU A 144 6.08 5.37 1.41
CA LEU A 144 6.80 5.96 0.27
C LEU A 144 6.11 5.61 -1.05
N VAL A 145 5.68 4.37 -1.21
CA VAL A 145 5.05 3.92 -2.45
C VAL A 145 3.68 4.58 -2.69
N THR A 146 2.97 5.04 -1.64
CA THR A 146 1.75 5.86 -1.81
C THR A 146 1.99 7.15 -2.60
N MET A 147 3.21 7.70 -2.52
CA MET A 147 3.61 8.92 -3.23
C MET A 147 4.06 8.63 -4.66
N ASN A 148 4.49 7.39 -4.92
CA ASN A 148 4.99 6.92 -6.21
C ASN A 148 3.84 6.43 -7.11
N GLY A 149 2.93 5.62 -6.59
CA GLY A 149 1.78 5.10 -7.34
C GLY A 149 0.47 5.75 -6.91
N VAL A 150 0.30 7.07 -7.05
CA VAL A 150 -0.87 7.82 -6.52
C VAL A 150 -2.20 7.23 -7.00
N ARG A 151 -2.32 6.87 -8.28
CA ARG A 151 -3.53 6.25 -8.85
C ARG A 151 -3.83 4.89 -8.21
N GLN A 152 -2.83 4.00 -8.22
CA GLN A 152 -2.97 2.64 -7.72
C GLN A 152 -3.22 2.63 -6.21
N TYR A 153 -2.49 3.44 -5.45
CA TYR A 153 -2.65 3.52 -4.00
C TYR A 153 -3.94 4.19 -3.57
N LEU A 154 -4.48 5.15 -4.34
CA LEU A 154 -5.80 5.69 -4.07
C LEU A 154 -6.87 4.59 -4.19
N ALA A 155 -6.86 3.83 -5.28
CA ALA A 155 -7.75 2.67 -5.45
C ALA A 155 -7.53 1.61 -4.36
N SER A 156 -6.27 1.30 -4.04
CA SER A 156 -5.91 0.37 -2.97
C SER A 156 -6.40 0.83 -1.61
N ALA A 157 -6.29 2.12 -1.27
CA ALA A 157 -6.71 2.65 0.02
C ALA A 157 -8.22 2.55 0.21
N ILE A 158 -9.00 2.81 -0.85
CA ILE A 158 -10.45 2.63 -0.85
C ILE A 158 -10.81 1.15 -0.66
N LEU A 159 -10.21 0.25 -1.43
CA LEU A 159 -10.48 -1.19 -1.34
C LEU A 159 -10.03 -1.80 -0.01
N PHE A 160 -8.92 -1.33 0.54
CA PHE A 160 -8.46 -1.69 1.87
C PHE A 160 -9.45 -1.21 2.92
N PHE A 161 -9.87 0.05 2.89
CA PHE A 161 -10.90 0.54 3.83
C PHE A 161 -12.22 -0.24 3.76
N CYS A 162 -12.60 -0.69 2.56
CA CYS A 162 -13.80 -1.48 2.32
C CYS A 162 -13.63 -3.00 2.53
N PHE A 163 -12.43 -3.52 2.83
CA PHE A 163 -12.19 -4.96 2.98
C PHE A 163 -13.16 -5.66 3.95
N PRO A 164 -13.67 -5.05 5.05
CA PRO A 164 -14.63 -5.71 5.94
C PRO A 164 -15.93 -6.13 5.26
N MET A 165 -16.28 -5.54 4.11
CA MET A 165 -17.44 -5.95 3.31
C MET A 165 -17.26 -7.34 2.67
N ILE A 166 -16.01 -7.78 2.45
CA ILE A 166 -15.68 -9.13 1.98
C ILE A 166 -16.13 -10.15 3.03
N TYR A 167 -15.67 -9.96 4.28
CA TYR A 167 -16.05 -10.82 5.41
C TYR A 167 -17.57 -10.85 5.65
N LYS A 168 -18.23 -9.68 5.56
CA LYS A 168 -19.68 -9.56 5.75
C LYS A 168 -20.51 -10.03 4.55
N ARG A 169 -19.88 -10.54 3.49
CA ARG A 169 -20.54 -11.00 2.25
C ARG A 169 -21.43 -9.92 1.59
N GLN A 170 -21.02 -8.65 1.69
CA GLN A 170 -21.75 -7.48 1.17
C GLN A 170 -21.41 -7.17 -0.30
N TRP A 171 -21.56 -8.16 -1.19
CA TRP A 171 -21.14 -8.05 -2.59
C TRP A 171 -21.84 -6.93 -3.35
N LYS A 172 -23.13 -6.68 -3.05
CA LYS A 172 -23.94 -5.62 -3.67
C LYS A 172 -23.36 -4.22 -3.47
N PHE A 173 -22.58 -4.00 -2.41
CA PHE A 173 -21.90 -2.73 -2.16
C PHE A 173 -20.42 -2.79 -2.58
N TYR A 174 -19.76 -3.94 -2.35
CA TYR A 174 -18.34 -4.07 -2.64
C TYR A 174 -18.03 -4.07 -4.14
N LEU A 175 -18.79 -4.80 -4.96
CA LEU A 175 -18.52 -4.88 -6.40
C LEU A 175 -18.68 -3.54 -7.13
N PRO A 176 -19.73 -2.72 -6.88
CA PRO A 176 -19.78 -1.36 -7.41
C PRO A 176 -18.60 -0.49 -6.99
N ILE A 177 -18.12 -0.61 -5.74
CA ILE A 177 -16.92 0.11 -5.29
C ILE A 177 -15.68 -0.36 -6.07
N VAL A 178 -15.54 -1.66 -6.35
CA VAL A 178 -14.45 -2.17 -7.20
C VAL A 178 -14.54 -1.62 -8.61
N LEU A 179 -15.74 -1.55 -9.20
CA LEU A 179 -15.94 -0.97 -10.53
C LEU A 179 -15.59 0.53 -10.54
N LEU A 180 -15.97 1.28 -9.51
CA LEU A 180 -15.54 2.68 -9.35
C LEU A 180 -14.02 2.80 -9.18
N CYS A 181 -13.39 1.93 -8.38
CA CYS A 181 -11.93 1.91 -8.25
C CYS A 181 -11.23 1.55 -9.57
N SER A 182 -11.88 0.76 -10.44
CA SER A 182 -11.33 0.40 -11.75
C SER A 182 -11.29 1.57 -12.73
N THR A 183 -12.12 2.59 -12.54
CA THR A 183 -12.04 3.84 -13.32
C THR A 183 -10.93 4.76 -12.82
N ILE A 184 -10.46 4.59 -11.57
CA ILE A 184 -9.25 5.24 -11.04
C ILE A 184 -8.00 4.53 -11.55
N HIS A 185 -7.99 3.20 -11.50
CA HIS A 185 -6.93 2.38 -12.07
C HIS A 185 -7.42 0.97 -12.40
N GLN A 186 -7.25 0.56 -13.66
CA GLN A 186 -7.85 -0.66 -14.21
C GLN A 186 -7.52 -1.95 -13.44
N SER A 187 -6.32 -2.07 -12.85
CA SER A 187 -5.92 -3.29 -12.12
C SER A 187 -6.78 -3.59 -10.89
N ALA A 188 -7.62 -2.65 -10.42
CA ALA A 188 -8.58 -2.89 -9.36
C ALA A 188 -9.62 -3.99 -9.72
N LEU A 189 -9.85 -4.26 -11.01
CA LEU A 189 -10.80 -5.28 -11.47
C LEU A 189 -10.50 -6.69 -10.93
N ILE A 190 -9.23 -6.98 -10.58
CA ILE A 190 -8.87 -8.26 -9.96
C ILE A 190 -9.67 -8.54 -8.68
N PHE A 191 -10.11 -7.49 -7.96
CA PHE A 191 -10.90 -7.61 -6.75
C PHE A 191 -12.31 -8.16 -6.98
N LEU A 192 -12.84 -8.14 -8.22
CA LEU A 192 -14.10 -8.80 -8.56
C LEU A 192 -13.99 -10.32 -8.36
N LEU A 193 -12.86 -10.91 -8.77
CA LEU A 193 -12.57 -12.32 -8.57
C LEU A 193 -12.17 -12.60 -7.13
N LEU A 194 -11.25 -11.80 -6.59
CA LEU A 194 -10.71 -12.02 -5.25
C LEU A 194 -11.78 -11.93 -4.16
N TYR A 195 -12.83 -11.12 -4.35
CA TYR A 195 -13.96 -11.02 -3.43
C TYR A 195 -14.52 -12.40 -3.00
N PHE A 196 -14.65 -13.33 -3.95
CA PHE A 196 -15.25 -14.64 -3.69
C PHE A 196 -14.25 -15.67 -3.12
N VAL A 197 -12.96 -15.37 -3.20
CA VAL A 197 -11.87 -16.35 -3.00
C VAL A 197 -11.10 -16.06 -1.71
N VAL A 198 -10.84 -14.80 -1.37
CA VAL A 198 -9.88 -14.45 -0.31
C VAL A 198 -10.36 -14.67 1.13
N ASP A 199 -11.67 -14.84 1.36
CA ASP A 199 -12.22 -15.18 2.68
C ASP A 199 -12.35 -16.71 2.89
N GLN A 200 -11.75 -17.52 2.02
CA GLN A 200 -11.64 -18.97 2.24
C GLN A 200 -10.59 -19.30 3.32
N PRO A 201 -10.69 -20.45 4.02
CA PRO A 201 -9.82 -20.80 5.12
C PRO A 201 -8.32 -20.63 4.78
N ALA A 202 -7.62 -19.84 5.59
CA ALA A 202 -6.17 -19.67 5.48
C ALA A 202 -5.46 -21.03 5.49
N TRP A 203 -4.51 -21.21 4.57
CA TRP A 203 -3.74 -22.45 4.36
C TRP A 203 -4.56 -23.66 3.90
N GLY A 204 -5.83 -23.44 3.54
CA GLY A 204 -6.69 -24.42 2.87
C GLY A 204 -6.38 -24.54 1.37
N ASN A 205 -7.28 -25.20 0.65
CA ASN A 205 -7.12 -25.46 -0.79
C ASN A 205 -6.98 -24.18 -1.60
N THR A 206 -7.69 -23.11 -1.22
CA THR A 206 -7.60 -21.81 -1.88
C THR A 206 -6.22 -21.18 -1.75
N THR A 207 -5.66 -21.10 -0.54
CA THR A 207 -4.32 -20.55 -0.32
C THR A 207 -3.27 -21.36 -1.09
N LYS A 208 -3.38 -22.70 -1.07
CA LYS A 208 -2.50 -23.59 -1.84
C LYS A 208 -2.65 -23.38 -3.35
N GLY A 209 -3.87 -23.17 -3.84
CA GLY A 209 -4.15 -22.85 -5.24
C GLY A 209 -3.55 -21.52 -5.67
N ILE A 210 -3.69 -20.48 -4.83
CA ILE A 210 -3.06 -19.16 -5.05
C ILE A 210 -1.53 -19.31 -5.14
N LEU A 211 -0.92 -20.03 -4.19
CA LEU A 211 0.53 -20.32 -4.20
C LEU A 211 0.95 -21.08 -5.46
N PHE A 212 0.22 -22.13 -5.81
CA PHE A 212 0.49 -22.93 -7.00
C PHE A 212 0.45 -22.08 -8.26
N VAL A 213 -0.60 -21.27 -8.46
CA VAL A 213 -0.72 -20.36 -9.60
C VAL A 213 0.43 -19.34 -9.61
N GLY A 214 0.76 -18.75 -8.47
CA GLY A 214 1.87 -17.80 -8.37
C GLY A 214 3.22 -18.39 -8.74
N ILE A 215 3.54 -19.58 -8.21
CA ILE A 215 4.78 -20.31 -8.50
C ILE A 215 4.79 -20.76 -9.96
N PHE A 216 3.67 -21.28 -10.47
CA PHE A 216 3.53 -21.68 -11.87
C PHE A 216 3.80 -20.50 -12.82
N LEU A 217 3.23 -19.32 -12.56
CA LEU A 217 3.50 -18.11 -13.33
C LEU A 217 4.98 -17.69 -13.25
N PHE A 218 5.61 -17.83 -12.08
CA PHE A 218 7.03 -17.50 -11.90
C PHE A 218 7.96 -18.48 -12.63
N VAL A 219 7.67 -19.78 -12.62
CA VAL A 219 8.49 -20.82 -13.24
C VAL A 219 8.31 -20.84 -14.76
N THR A 220 7.08 -20.69 -15.26
CA THR A 220 6.79 -20.69 -16.70
C THR A 220 7.17 -19.39 -17.40
N TYR A 221 7.60 -18.37 -16.64
CA TYR A 221 8.04 -17.06 -17.12
C TYR A 221 8.96 -17.09 -18.36
N PRO A 222 10.01 -17.94 -18.45
CA PRO A 222 10.90 -17.93 -19.61
C PRO A 222 10.18 -18.20 -20.93
N VAL A 223 9.03 -18.89 -20.86
CA VAL A 223 8.18 -19.24 -22.00
C VAL A 223 7.01 -18.27 -22.15
N THR A 224 6.32 -17.95 -21.05
CA THR A 224 5.11 -17.10 -21.07
C THR A 224 5.44 -15.61 -21.26
N GLY A 225 6.61 -15.17 -20.83
CA GLY A 225 7.07 -13.78 -20.92
C GLY A 225 7.17 -13.25 -22.34
N PRO A 226 7.93 -13.90 -23.24
CA PRO A 226 7.99 -13.51 -24.65
C PRO A 226 6.64 -13.62 -25.36
N LEU A 227 5.79 -14.56 -24.98
CA LEU A 227 4.45 -14.75 -25.55
C LEU A 227 3.51 -13.59 -25.14
N LEU A 228 3.53 -13.20 -23.87
CA LEU A 228 2.82 -12.04 -23.34
C LEU A 228 3.34 -10.74 -23.94
N ALA A 229 4.66 -10.58 -24.08
CA ALA A 229 5.26 -9.39 -24.70
C ALA A 229 4.90 -9.25 -26.19
N ARG A 230 4.74 -10.36 -26.92
CA ARG A 230 4.25 -10.36 -28.30
C ARG A 230 2.77 -10.00 -28.38
N ALA A 231 1.94 -10.61 -27.53
CA ALA A 231 0.51 -10.30 -27.45
C ALA A 231 0.22 -8.86 -26.98
N LEU A 232 1.02 -8.34 -26.04
CA LEU A 232 0.93 -6.97 -25.54
C LEU A 232 1.59 -5.94 -26.46
N GLY A 233 2.49 -6.36 -27.35
CA GLY A 233 3.12 -5.51 -28.36
C GLY A 233 2.11 -4.89 -29.34
N GLU A 234 0.94 -5.51 -29.51
CA GLU A 234 -0.20 -4.98 -30.27
C GLU A 234 -1.18 -4.14 -29.41
N THR A 235 -0.90 -3.95 -28.13
CA THR A 235 -1.73 -3.20 -27.18
C THR A 235 -1.06 -1.89 -26.71
N GLN A 236 -1.75 -1.11 -25.87
CA GLN A 236 -1.26 0.14 -25.27
C GLN A 236 0.08 0.01 -24.49
N TYR A 237 0.51 -1.23 -24.20
CA TYR A 237 1.78 -1.54 -23.54
C TYR A 237 2.96 -1.76 -24.52
N GLY A 238 2.75 -1.62 -25.84
CA GLY A 238 3.81 -1.78 -26.85
C GLY A 238 5.01 -0.85 -26.63
N ASN A 239 4.80 0.34 -26.06
CA ASN A 239 5.86 1.29 -25.69
C ASN A 239 6.75 0.79 -24.54
N TYR A 240 6.32 -0.21 -23.78
CA TYR A 240 7.11 -0.83 -22.71
C TYR A 240 7.83 -2.09 -23.18
N LYS A 241 7.77 -2.48 -24.46
CA LYS A 241 8.36 -3.72 -24.97
C LYS A 241 9.86 -3.81 -24.66
N GLU A 242 10.61 -2.71 -24.82
CA GLU A 242 12.04 -2.66 -24.49
C GLU A 242 12.29 -2.71 -22.96
N VAL A 243 11.42 -2.09 -22.17
CA VAL A 243 11.50 -2.07 -20.68
C VAL A 243 11.03 -3.40 -20.06
N LEU A 244 10.14 -4.12 -20.74
CA LEU A 244 9.69 -5.48 -20.38
C LEU A 244 10.82 -6.48 -20.63
N ILE A 245 11.66 -6.26 -21.65
CA ILE A 245 12.75 -7.16 -22.03
C ILE A 245 14.07 -6.81 -21.32
N SER A 246 14.23 -5.57 -20.81
CA SER A 246 15.43 -5.19 -20.08
C SER A 246 15.50 -5.87 -18.70
N ALA A 247 16.33 -6.92 -18.64
CA ALA A 247 16.72 -7.57 -17.40
C ALA A 247 17.46 -6.55 -16.50
N GLY A 248 16.74 -5.93 -15.55
CA GLY A 248 17.34 -4.99 -14.62
C GLY A 248 16.39 -4.09 -13.83
N ALA A 249 15.11 -3.97 -14.21
CA ALA A 249 14.15 -3.06 -13.56
C ALA A 249 13.23 -3.73 -12.51
N GLY A 250 13.51 -4.98 -12.12
CA GLY A 250 12.67 -5.75 -11.21
C GLY A 250 12.81 -5.36 -9.74
N ALA A 251 11.86 -5.81 -8.91
CA ALA A 251 11.95 -5.66 -7.45
C ALA A 251 13.17 -6.40 -6.88
N ASN A 252 13.75 -5.84 -5.80
CA ASN A 252 14.86 -6.44 -5.08
C ASN A 252 14.42 -7.70 -4.32
N MET A 253 15.24 -8.76 -4.33
CA MET A 253 14.94 -10.01 -3.61
C MET A 253 14.85 -9.83 -2.09
N VAL A 254 15.61 -8.88 -1.51
CA VAL A 254 15.50 -8.53 -0.07
C VAL A 254 14.07 -8.13 0.27
N ARG A 255 13.41 -7.34 -0.59
CA ARG A 255 12.01 -6.94 -0.42
C ARG A 255 11.06 -8.15 -0.44
N VAL A 256 11.33 -9.15 -1.30
CA VAL A 256 10.55 -10.40 -1.33
C VAL A 256 10.65 -11.13 0.00
N PHE A 257 11.86 -11.28 0.55
CA PHE A 257 12.06 -11.93 1.84
C PHE A 257 11.37 -11.19 2.98
N VAL A 258 11.50 -9.85 3.02
CA VAL A 258 10.85 -9.03 4.05
C VAL A 258 9.32 -9.12 3.97
N MET A 259 8.74 -9.10 2.77
CA MET A 259 7.29 -9.27 2.58
C MET A 259 6.81 -10.70 2.87
N ALA A 260 7.70 -11.70 2.80
CA ALA A 260 7.39 -13.10 3.08
C ALA A 260 7.34 -13.41 4.59
N VAL A 261 8.02 -12.63 5.45
CA VAL A 261 8.05 -12.85 6.91
C VAL A 261 6.65 -13.11 7.52
N PRO A 262 5.63 -12.22 7.36
CA PRO A 262 4.31 -12.48 7.94
C PRO A 262 3.61 -13.72 7.36
N VAL A 263 3.86 -14.05 6.09
CA VAL A 263 3.30 -15.23 5.44
C VAL A 263 3.93 -16.51 6.00
N VAL A 264 5.26 -16.52 6.19
CA VAL A 264 5.96 -17.67 6.78
C VAL A 264 5.56 -17.87 8.24
N LEU A 265 5.54 -16.80 9.04
CA LEU A 265 5.12 -16.89 10.45
C LEU A 265 3.68 -17.38 10.58
N SER A 266 2.77 -16.89 9.74
CA SER A 266 1.37 -17.35 9.77
C SER A 266 1.18 -18.78 9.27
N TYR A 267 2.09 -19.32 8.46
CA TYR A 267 2.09 -20.74 8.11
C TYR A 267 2.54 -21.61 9.27
N LEU A 268 3.68 -21.26 9.87
CA LEU A 268 4.30 -22.01 10.97
C LEU A 268 3.37 -22.04 12.20
N GLY A 269 2.68 -20.94 12.47
CA GLY A 269 1.77 -20.80 13.60
C GLY A 269 0.28 -20.88 13.23
N LYS A 270 -0.07 -21.47 12.08
CA LYS A 270 -1.44 -21.46 11.53
C LYS A 270 -2.50 -21.98 12.51
N ASP A 271 -2.17 -22.99 13.30
CA ASP A 271 -3.11 -23.65 14.22
C ASP A 271 -3.40 -22.76 15.44
N PHE A 272 -2.44 -21.93 15.85
CA PHE A 272 -2.59 -20.96 16.93
C PHE A 272 -3.32 -19.69 16.51
N LEU A 273 -3.09 -19.23 15.28
CA LEU A 273 -3.69 -17.99 14.75
C LEU A 273 -5.14 -18.18 14.28
N ARG A 274 -5.52 -19.40 13.90
CA ARG A 274 -6.86 -19.68 13.38
C ARG A 274 -7.93 -19.31 14.41
N GLY A 275 -8.85 -18.45 14.00
CA GLY A 275 -9.98 -18.01 14.83
C GLY A 275 -9.65 -16.93 15.85
N LYS A 276 -8.39 -16.48 15.97
CA LYS A 276 -8.03 -15.36 16.87
C LYS A 276 -8.57 -14.02 16.39
N GLU A 277 -8.62 -13.82 15.07
CA GLU A 277 -9.12 -12.60 14.45
C GLU A 277 -10.10 -12.94 13.33
N LYS A 278 -11.24 -12.23 13.30
CA LYS A 278 -12.31 -12.49 12.33
C LYS A 278 -11.88 -12.33 10.88
N TYR A 279 -10.90 -11.47 10.61
CA TYR A 279 -10.40 -11.22 9.25
C TYR A 279 -9.12 -12.01 8.93
N TYR A 280 -8.75 -13.01 9.75
CA TYR A 280 -7.53 -13.80 9.58
C TYR A 280 -7.36 -14.39 8.17
N ASN A 281 -8.41 -15.03 7.65
CA ASN A 281 -8.40 -15.63 6.31
C ASN A 281 -8.05 -14.62 5.22
N ILE A 282 -8.71 -13.46 5.25
CA ILE A 282 -8.52 -12.36 4.30
C ILE A 282 -7.08 -11.83 4.37
N MET A 283 -6.56 -11.60 5.58
CA MET A 283 -5.19 -11.09 5.74
C MET A 283 -4.13 -12.07 5.23
N VAL A 284 -4.28 -13.37 5.52
CA VAL A 284 -3.35 -14.40 5.02
C VAL A 284 -3.40 -14.47 3.50
N ASN A 285 -4.60 -14.62 2.91
CA ASN A 285 -4.72 -14.82 1.47
C ASN A 285 -4.23 -13.59 0.68
N PHE A 286 -4.57 -12.36 1.10
CA PHE A 286 -4.00 -11.17 0.47
C PHE A 286 -2.50 -11.03 0.69
N SER A 287 -1.96 -11.42 1.86
CA SER A 287 -0.51 -11.39 2.09
C SER A 287 0.25 -12.43 1.25
N VAL A 288 -0.36 -13.58 0.98
CA VAL A 288 0.20 -14.57 0.03
C VAL A 288 0.22 -13.99 -1.39
N ILE A 289 -0.86 -13.34 -1.82
CA ILE A 289 -0.91 -12.65 -3.12
C ILE A 289 0.15 -11.54 -3.18
N ASN A 290 0.35 -10.80 -2.08
CA ASN A 290 1.38 -9.78 -1.96
C ASN A 290 2.79 -10.35 -2.23
N VAL A 291 3.14 -11.47 -1.60
CA VAL A 291 4.44 -12.15 -1.78
C VAL A 291 4.61 -12.64 -3.21
N ILE A 292 3.57 -13.24 -3.80
CA ILE A 292 3.59 -13.67 -5.20
C ILE A 292 3.79 -12.47 -6.13
N ALA A 293 3.06 -11.39 -5.92
CA ALA A 293 3.16 -10.19 -6.74
C ALA A 293 4.57 -9.59 -6.69
N ILE A 294 5.20 -9.50 -5.51
CA ILE A 294 6.56 -8.97 -5.42
C ILE A 294 7.61 -9.95 -5.95
N LEU A 295 7.40 -11.26 -5.81
CA LEU A 295 8.25 -12.28 -6.42
C LEU A 295 8.21 -12.17 -7.96
N LEU A 296 7.02 -12.07 -8.55
CA LEU A 296 6.85 -11.81 -9.98
C LEU A 296 7.43 -10.44 -10.37
N ALA A 297 7.38 -9.46 -9.47
CA ALA A 297 7.97 -8.14 -9.70
C ALA A 297 9.49 -8.16 -9.84
N THR A 298 10.18 -9.17 -9.28
CA THR A 298 11.62 -9.38 -9.54
C THR A 298 11.92 -9.67 -11.01
N ARG A 299 10.91 -10.12 -11.77
CA ARG A 299 11.00 -10.37 -13.21
C ARG A 299 10.40 -9.22 -14.02
N TYR A 300 9.20 -8.74 -13.67
CA TYR A 300 8.57 -7.60 -14.33
C TYR A 300 8.07 -6.55 -13.33
N TRP A 301 8.61 -5.34 -13.42
CA TRP A 301 8.23 -4.21 -12.56
C TRP A 301 6.72 -3.91 -12.54
N ILE A 302 5.97 -4.28 -13.59
CA ILE A 302 4.51 -4.10 -13.64
C ILE A 302 3.79 -4.81 -12.49
N TYR A 303 4.29 -5.96 -12.02
CA TYR A 303 3.71 -6.65 -10.86
C TYR A 303 3.95 -5.90 -9.55
N ALA A 304 4.93 -4.98 -9.49
CA ALA A 304 5.08 -4.09 -8.34
C ALA A 304 3.88 -3.13 -8.22
N ARG A 305 3.20 -2.78 -9.32
CA ARG A 305 1.96 -1.99 -9.30
C ARG A 305 0.78 -2.81 -8.75
N PHE A 306 0.74 -4.13 -9.00
CA PHE A 306 -0.23 -5.03 -8.38
C PHE A 306 0.04 -5.23 -6.88
N ASN A 307 1.31 -5.36 -6.49
CA ASN A 307 1.73 -5.50 -5.10
C ASN A 307 1.19 -4.38 -4.19
N MET A 308 1.07 -3.15 -4.70
CA MET A 308 0.54 -1.98 -3.98
C MET A 308 -0.84 -2.22 -3.34
N TYR A 309 -1.67 -3.06 -3.96
CA TYR A 309 -3.01 -3.38 -3.46
C TYR A 309 -3.00 -4.29 -2.23
N PHE A 310 -1.94 -5.08 -2.05
CA PHE A 310 -1.92 -6.19 -1.10
C PHE A 310 -0.93 -5.95 0.05
N SER A 311 0.04 -5.05 -0.12
CA SER A 311 1.09 -4.80 0.87
C SER A 311 0.57 -4.26 2.20
N LEU A 312 -0.59 -3.61 2.21
CA LEU A 312 -1.22 -3.10 3.43
C LEU A 312 -1.74 -4.22 4.35
N TYR A 313 -2.15 -5.35 3.77
CA TYR A 313 -2.69 -6.49 4.52
C TYR A 313 -1.60 -7.25 5.29
N MET A 314 -0.37 -7.30 4.75
CA MET A 314 0.76 -7.98 5.39
C MET A 314 1.14 -7.35 6.73
N ILE A 315 0.89 -6.05 6.90
CA ILE A 315 1.20 -5.32 8.13
C ILE A 315 0.29 -5.79 9.26
N LEU A 316 -1.02 -5.90 9.01
CA LEU A 316 -1.96 -6.45 10.00
C LEU A 316 -1.65 -7.92 10.32
N LEU A 317 -1.30 -8.71 9.30
CA LEU A 317 -0.91 -10.10 9.52
C LEU A 317 0.33 -10.22 10.41
N LEU A 318 1.35 -9.38 10.19
CA LEU A 318 2.56 -9.38 11.01
C LEU A 318 2.26 -9.03 12.46
N ILE A 319 1.43 -8.00 12.69
CA ILE A 319 1.02 -7.61 14.05
C ILE A 319 0.34 -8.77 14.77
N TRP A 320 -0.56 -9.49 14.09
CA TRP A 320 -1.22 -10.65 14.69
C TRP A 320 -0.27 -11.81 14.95
N CYS A 321 0.73 -12.01 14.08
CA CYS A 321 1.80 -12.98 14.33
C CYS A 321 2.58 -12.62 15.61
N ILE A 322 2.97 -11.36 15.78
CA ILE A 322 3.68 -10.90 16.99
C ILE A 322 2.83 -11.12 18.24
N LYS A 323 1.56 -10.72 18.19
CA LYS A 323 0.65 -10.72 19.34
C LYS A 323 0.21 -12.11 19.80
N TYR A 324 0.04 -13.06 18.88
CA TYR A 324 -0.63 -14.33 19.19
C TYR A 324 0.26 -15.58 19.11
N LEU A 325 1.44 -15.50 18.50
CA LEU A 325 2.32 -16.67 18.37
C LEU A 325 3.26 -16.88 19.56
N PHE A 326 3.50 -15.84 20.34
CA PHE A 326 4.51 -15.82 21.39
C PHE A 326 3.87 -15.59 22.75
N ASP A 327 4.48 -16.14 23.80
CA ASP A 327 4.15 -15.82 25.18
C ASP A 327 4.58 -14.38 25.52
N GLU A 328 4.09 -13.84 26.64
CA GLU A 328 4.26 -12.40 26.95
C GLU A 328 5.73 -11.94 26.99
N ARG A 329 6.65 -12.81 27.43
CA ARG A 329 8.09 -12.48 27.46
C ARG A 329 8.68 -12.46 26.06
N ASN A 330 8.42 -13.49 25.25
CA ASN A 330 8.96 -13.54 23.89
C ASN A 330 8.26 -12.54 22.97
N GLU A 331 6.98 -12.22 23.18
CA GLU A 331 6.26 -11.17 22.43
C GLU A 331 7.03 -9.84 22.49
N LYS A 332 7.48 -9.41 23.67
CA LYS A 332 8.24 -8.16 23.85
C LYS A 332 9.58 -8.20 23.11
N ILE A 333 10.26 -9.34 23.11
CA ILE A 333 11.53 -9.53 22.38
C ILE A 333 11.27 -9.48 20.86
N ILE A 334 10.28 -10.23 20.38
CA ILE A 334 9.91 -10.29 18.96
C ILE A 334 9.43 -8.93 18.45
N TYR A 335 8.68 -8.18 19.26
CA TYR A 335 8.31 -6.79 18.99
C TYR A 335 9.55 -5.92 18.72
N LEU A 336 10.54 -5.96 19.61
CA LEU A 336 11.77 -5.17 19.48
C LEU A 336 12.63 -5.64 18.29
N MET A 337 12.73 -6.96 18.07
CA MET A 337 13.41 -7.53 16.91
C MET A 337 12.75 -7.10 15.59
N CYS A 338 11.42 -7.13 15.53
CA CYS A 338 10.65 -6.65 14.39
C CYS A 338 10.97 -5.18 14.10
N MET A 339 10.95 -4.32 15.13
CA MET A 339 11.34 -2.93 14.98
C MET A 339 12.78 -2.77 14.47
N GLY A 340 13.74 -3.49 15.04
CA GLY A 340 15.15 -3.45 14.63
C GLY A 340 15.35 -3.86 13.17
N PHE A 341 14.81 -5.01 12.77
CA PHE A 341 14.97 -5.52 11.41
C PHE A 341 14.26 -4.66 10.36
N TYR A 342 13.06 -4.16 10.64
CA TYR A 342 12.36 -3.29 9.70
C TYR A 342 13.00 -1.89 9.65
N ALA A 343 13.57 -1.36 10.73
CA ALA A 343 14.38 -0.15 10.70
C ALA A 343 15.65 -0.32 9.86
N LEU A 344 16.34 -1.45 10.00
CA LEU A 344 17.52 -1.79 9.19
C LEU A 344 17.15 -1.93 7.71
N TYR A 345 16.05 -2.63 7.41
CA TYR A 345 15.53 -2.75 6.05
C TYR A 345 15.13 -1.39 5.48
N TYR A 346 14.49 -0.53 6.28
CA TYR A 346 14.14 0.83 5.86
C TYR A 346 15.39 1.66 5.55
N TYR A 347 16.44 1.54 6.37
CA TYR A 347 17.73 2.15 6.09
C TYR A 347 18.32 1.64 4.77
N TYR A 348 18.32 0.31 4.55
CA TYR A 348 18.78 -0.33 3.31
C TYR A 348 18.01 0.20 2.08
N GLU A 349 16.68 0.21 2.14
CA GLU A 349 15.83 0.68 1.05
C GLU A 349 16.09 2.14 0.72
N MET A 350 16.19 3.01 1.73
CA MET A 350 16.48 4.42 1.51
C MET A 350 17.92 4.59 0.98
N HIS A 351 18.94 4.20 1.74
CA HIS A 351 20.31 4.59 1.45
C HIS A 351 20.98 3.79 0.33
N ILE A 352 20.65 2.50 0.22
CA ILE A 352 21.34 1.58 -0.67
C ILE A 352 20.49 1.32 -1.92
N SER A 353 19.22 0.94 -1.76
CA SER A 353 18.41 0.55 -2.92
C SER A 353 17.93 1.75 -3.74
N LEU A 354 17.44 2.81 -3.10
CA LEU A 354 16.91 4.00 -3.79
C LEU A 354 17.95 5.11 -3.96
N GLY A 355 19.16 4.93 -3.41
CA GLY A 355 20.25 5.91 -3.52
C GLY A 355 19.98 7.23 -2.79
N TYR A 356 19.08 7.23 -1.81
CA TYR A 356 18.77 8.38 -0.95
C TYR A 356 19.87 8.63 0.11
N GLY A 357 21.15 8.56 -0.28
CA GLY A 357 22.31 8.71 0.59
C GLY A 357 22.64 10.14 1.03
N ALA A 358 23.78 10.32 1.71
CA ALA A 358 24.25 11.57 2.30
C ALA A 358 24.44 12.75 1.31
N GLY A 359 24.40 12.49 0.00
CA GLY A 359 24.45 13.51 -1.06
C GLY A 359 23.07 13.96 -1.60
N TYR A 360 21.95 13.54 -1.01
CA TYR A 360 20.62 13.91 -1.49
C TYR A 360 20.23 15.33 -1.06
N HIS A 361 20.73 16.33 -1.80
CA HIS A 361 20.32 17.73 -1.69
C HIS A 361 19.14 18.04 -2.62
N HIS A 362 17.91 17.88 -2.12
CA HIS A 362 16.78 18.67 -2.60
C HIS A 362 15.93 19.11 -1.41
N PHE A 363 16.52 20.00 -0.63
CA PHE A 363 15.86 20.97 0.23
C PHE A 363 16.82 22.17 0.26
N ILE A 364 16.37 23.34 -0.19
CA ILE A 364 17.16 24.56 -0.50
C ILE A 364 17.78 24.59 -1.91
N LYS A 365 16.91 24.63 -2.93
CA LYS A 365 17.13 25.42 -4.16
C LYS A 365 15.81 26.01 -4.69
N ALA A 366 14.94 26.38 -3.75
CA ALA A 366 13.73 27.17 -4.01
C ALA A 366 13.89 28.64 -3.60
N ILE A 367 15.07 29.06 -3.17
CA ILE A 367 15.44 30.48 -3.03
C ILE A 367 16.86 30.59 -3.59
N GLY A 368 17.00 31.33 -4.68
CA GLY A 368 18.26 31.51 -5.37
C GLY A 368 19.24 32.30 -4.51
N ILE A 369 20.14 31.60 -3.82
CA ILE A 369 21.43 32.13 -3.40
C ILE A 369 22.43 31.00 -3.61
N GLY A 370 23.37 31.20 -4.54
CA GLY A 370 24.52 30.33 -4.70
C GLY A 370 25.57 30.66 -3.65
N LEU A 371 26.16 29.62 -3.07
CA LEU A 371 27.55 29.52 -2.67
C LEU A 371 27.90 28.03 -2.59
#